data_AF-A0AAV8Z4G1-F1
#
_entry.id   AF-A0AAV8Z4G1-F1
#
_cell.length_a   1.000
_cell.length_b   1.000
_cell.length_c   1.000
_cell.angle_alpha   90.00
_cell.angle_beta   90.00
_cell.angle_gamma   90.00
#
_symmetry.space_group_name_H-M   'P 1'
#
loop_
_entity.id
_entity.type
_entity.pdbx_description
1 polymer ?
#
loop_
_entity_poly.entity_id
_entity_poly.type
_entity_poly.pdbx_seq_one_letter_code
_entity_poly.pdbx_strand_id
1 'polypeptide(L)'
;MLFASVGTMFALPWFLTWFGHSLNQYKDVVRLYDYFLASSPMMPLYVATSLVVHRRSEVLAESCDMASVHCLLSQIPDNLDFEEILVRASTFHKKYPPKKLEPLVKKRVQKEYVVLGLFYFFKKMLCVIKQVFTCRFYFILLSSLVFRRYHRKYM
;
A
#
# COMPACT_ATOMS: atom_id res chain seq x y z
N MET A 1 12.69 4.88 14.70
CA MET A 1 11.29 4.43 14.55
C MET A 1 11.22 3.65 13.26
N LEU A 2 11.23 2.33 13.36
CA LEU A 2 11.26 1.43 12.21
C LEU A 2 9.83 1.34 11.66
N PHE A 3 9.59 1.96 10.50
CA PHE A 3 8.34 1.79 9.75
C PHE A 3 8.62 0.76 8.66
N ALA A 4 8.03 -0.43 8.75
CA ALA A 4 7.92 -1.29 7.59
C ALA A 4 7.04 -0.53 6.59
N SER A 5 7.59 -0.09 5.45
CA SER A 5 6.90 0.72 4.44
C SER A 5 5.80 -0.06 3.69
N VAL A 6 5.08 -0.96 4.36
CA VAL A 6 4.01 -1.83 3.84
C VAL A 6 2.80 -1.06 3.33
N GLY A 7 2.58 0.16 3.85
CA GLY A 7 1.46 1.00 3.45
C GLY A 7 0.11 0.34 3.76
N THR A 8 -0.90 0.61 2.93
CA THR A 8 -2.28 0.10 3.08
C THR A 8 -2.70 -0.85 1.96
N MET A 9 -1.80 -1.15 1.01
CA MET A 9 -2.13 -1.92 -0.19
C MET A 9 -2.57 -3.35 0.12
N PHE A 10 -2.04 -3.96 1.18
CA PHE A 10 -2.42 -5.31 1.61
C PHE A 10 -3.91 -5.44 1.96
N ALA A 11 -4.55 -4.34 2.38
CA ALA A 11 -5.95 -4.35 2.79
C ALA A 11 -6.93 -4.14 1.62
N LEU A 12 -6.45 -3.71 0.44
CA LEU A 12 -7.32 -3.48 -0.73
C LEU A 12 -8.15 -4.71 -1.12
N PRO A 13 -7.59 -5.93 -1.21
CA PRO A 13 -8.36 -7.12 -1.53
C PRO A 13 -9.49 -7.40 -0.52
N TRP A 14 -9.23 -7.11 0.76
CA TRP A 14 -10.22 -7.29 1.83
C TRP A 14 -11.44 -6.40 1.63
N PHE A 15 -11.23 -5.13 1.24
CA PHE A 15 -12.32 -4.19 1.00
C PHE A 15 -13.10 -4.49 -0.27
N LEU A 16 -12.41 -4.88 -1.34
CA LEU A 16 -13.05 -5.17 -2.63
C LEU A 16 -13.96 -6.40 -2.57
N THR A 17 -13.59 -7.39 -1.76
CA THR A 17 -14.27 -8.70 -1.74
C THR A 17 -14.88 -9.05 -0.40
N TRP A 18 -14.93 -8.11 0.54
CA TRP A 18 -15.38 -8.32 1.92
C TRP A 18 -14.79 -9.60 2.54
N PHE A 19 -13.47 -9.76 2.40
CA PHE A 19 -12.70 -10.92 2.86
C PHE A 19 -13.02 -12.25 2.16
N GLY A 20 -13.88 -12.28 1.14
CA GLY A 20 -14.33 -13.50 0.48
C GLY A 20 -13.22 -14.34 -0.18
N HIS A 21 -12.11 -13.72 -0.59
CA HIS A 21 -10.94 -14.44 -1.09
C HIS A 21 -9.85 -14.66 -0.05
N SER A 22 -9.97 -14.06 1.14
CA SER A 22 -8.94 -14.11 2.18
C SER A 22 -9.26 -15.08 3.30
N LEU A 23 -10.50 -15.57 3.38
CA LEU A 23 -10.94 -16.57 4.35
C LEU A 23 -11.18 -17.89 3.64
N ASN A 24 -10.67 -18.99 4.21
CA ASN A 24 -10.90 -20.32 3.66
C ASN A 24 -12.26 -20.88 4.11
N GLN A 25 -12.76 -20.48 5.28
CA GLN A 25 -14.03 -20.95 5.82
C GLN A 25 -15.20 -20.12 5.29
N TYR A 26 -16.04 -20.73 4.44
CA TYR A 26 -17.22 -20.08 3.88
C TYR A 26 -18.22 -19.57 4.94
N LYS A 27 -18.34 -20.29 6.06
CA LYS A 27 -19.21 -19.91 7.19
C LYS A 27 -18.85 -18.52 7.74
N ASP A 28 -17.55 -18.24 7.88
CA ASP A 28 -17.08 -16.96 8.41
C ASP A 28 -17.30 -15.83 7.41
N VAL A 29 -17.15 -16.11 6.12
CA VAL A 29 -17.49 -15.15 5.05
C VAL A 29 -18.96 -14.76 5.14
N VAL A 30 -19.89 -15.71 5.18
CA VAL A 30 -21.32 -15.41 5.30
C VAL A 30 -21.62 -14.62 6.57
N ARG A 31 -20.99 -15.00 7.70
CA ARG A 31 -21.16 -14.29 8.98
C ARG A 31 -20.70 -12.83 8.92
N LEU A 32 -19.60 -12.55 8.22
CA LEU A 32 -19.13 -11.19 7.98
C LEU A 32 -20.10 -10.40 7.09
N TYR A 33 -20.62 -11.03 6.03
CA TYR A 33 -21.62 -10.41 5.15
C TYR A 33 -22.89 -10.03 5.92
N ASP A 34 -23.44 -10.93 6.73
CA ASP A 34 -24.61 -10.66 7.58
C ASP A 34 -24.35 -9.45 8.49
N TYR A 35 -23.16 -9.41 9.09
CA TYR A 35 -22.77 -8.30 9.95
C TYR A 35 -22.62 -6.97 9.18
N PHE A 36 -22.01 -6.98 8.01
CA PHE A 36 -21.85 -5.76 7.18
C PHE A 36 -23.18 -5.22 6.67
N LEU A 37 -24.09 -6.11 6.28
CA LEU A 37 -25.44 -5.73 5.82
C LEU A 37 -26.30 -5.19 6.96
N ALA A 38 -26.16 -5.73 8.18
CA ALA A 38 -26.89 -5.26 9.35
C ALA A 38 -26.29 -4.00 10.01
N SER A 39 -25.07 -3.60 9.63
CA SER A 39 -24.29 -2.56 10.31
C SER A 39 -24.07 -1.31 9.45
N SER A 40 -23.33 -0.34 9.99
CA SER A 40 -22.91 0.87 9.26
C SER A 40 -22.00 0.51 8.07
N PRO A 41 -22.09 1.23 6.93
CA PRO A 41 -21.25 0.96 5.74
C PRO A 41 -19.75 1.02 5.97
N MET A 42 -19.30 1.68 7.04
CA MET A 42 -17.89 1.78 7.40
C MET A 42 -17.38 0.59 8.21
N MET A 43 -18.25 -0.36 8.58
CA MET A 43 -17.89 -1.45 9.47
C MET A 43 -16.78 -2.38 8.95
N PRO A 44 -16.67 -2.68 7.63
CA PRO A 44 -15.54 -3.43 7.10
C PRO A 44 -14.16 -2.85 7.47
N LEU A 45 -14.05 -1.52 7.58
CA LEU A 45 -12.82 -0.83 8.00
C LEU A 45 -12.47 -1.14 9.47
N TYR A 46 -13.48 -1.15 10.35
CA TYR A 46 -13.27 -1.45 11.76
C TYR A 46 -12.97 -2.93 11.99
N VAL A 47 -13.56 -3.82 11.19
CA VAL A 47 -13.23 -5.26 11.21
C VAL A 47 -11.79 -5.49 10.76
N ALA A 48 -11.36 -4.91 9.64
CA ALA A 48 -9.96 -4.97 9.21
C ALA A 48 -9.00 -4.44 10.29
N THR A 49 -9.35 -3.34 10.95
CA THR A 49 -8.56 -2.79 12.05
C THR A 49 -8.51 -3.73 13.24
N SER A 50 -9.65 -4.32 13.62
CA SER A 50 -9.76 -5.29 14.71
C SER A 50 -8.91 -6.53 14.47
N LEU A 51 -8.91 -7.03 13.24
CA LEU A 51 -8.09 -8.16 12.78
C LEU A 51 -6.57 -7.86 12.92
N VAL A 52 -6.13 -6.70 12.40
CA VAL A 52 -4.72 -6.30 12.50
C VAL A 52 -4.29 -6.11 13.96
N VAL A 53 -5.16 -5.52 14.80
CA VAL A 53 -4.88 -5.34 16.23
C VAL A 53 -4.87 -6.68 16.98
N HIS A 54 -5.73 -7.62 16.61
CA HIS A 54 -5.74 -8.96 17.19
C HIS A 54 -4.39 -9.65 16.96
N ARG A 55 -3.82 -9.52 15.77
CA ARG A 55 -2.53 -10.12 15.39
C ARG A 55 -1.31 -9.21 15.66
N ARG A 56 -1.45 -8.20 16.52
CA ARG A 56 -0.38 -7.23 16.79
C ARG A 56 0.92 -7.88 17.28
N SER A 57 0.82 -8.96 18.06
CA SER A 57 1.98 -9.65 18.62
C SER A 57 2.80 -10.33 17.53
N GLU A 58 2.14 -10.97 16.56
CA GLU A 58 2.78 -11.56 15.39
C GLU A 58 3.44 -10.48 14.53
N VAL A 59 2.72 -9.39 14.25
CA VAL A 59 3.21 -8.28 13.43
C VAL A 59 4.44 -7.61 14.07
N LEU A 60 4.48 -7.50 15.40
CA LEU A 60 5.62 -6.93 16.13
C LEU A 60 6.80 -7.89 16.28
N ALA A 61 6.57 -9.20 16.13
CA ALA A 61 7.63 -10.21 16.18
C ALA A 61 8.32 -10.40 14.83
N GLU A 62 7.65 -10.07 13.72
CA GLU A 62 8.21 -10.15 12.37
C GLU A 62 9.34 -9.16 12.11
N SER A 63 10.16 -9.47 11.11
CA SER A 63 11.20 -8.55 10.64
C SER A 63 10.57 -7.26 10.09
N CYS A 64 11.22 -6.13 10.35
CA CYS A 64 10.70 -4.82 9.92
C CYS A 64 10.98 -4.53 8.43
N ASP A 65 10.69 -5.49 7.57
CA ASP A 65 10.73 -5.37 6.12
C ASP A 65 9.33 -5.44 5.52
N MET A 66 9.18 -4.84 4.34
CA MET A 66 7.87 -4.73 3.67
C MET A 66 7.29 -6.11 3.32
N ALA A 67 8.15 -7.05 2.89
CA ALA A 67 7.71 -8.33 2.34
C ALA A 67 7.18 -9.25 3.44
N SER A 68 7.88 -9.40 4.57
CA SER A 68 7.44 -10.25 5.68
C SER A 68 6.12 -9.76 6.27
N VAL A 69 6.01 -8.46 6.56
CA VAL A 69 4.75 -7.89 7.10
C VAL A 69 3.60 -8.00 6.10
N HIS A 70 3.86 -7.76 4.80
CA HIS A 70 2.83 -7.94 3.78
C HIS A 70 2.37 -9.39 3.67
N CYS A 71 3.30 -10.35 3.72
CA CYS A 71 3.00 -11.79 3.66
C CYS A 71 2.15 -12.22 4.85
N LEU A 72 2.57 -11.86 6.07
CA LEU A 72 1.86 -12.13 7.32
C LEU A 72 0.42 -11.62 7.27
N LEU A 73 0.24 -10.36 6.84
CA LEU A 73 -1.09 -9.74 6.79
C LEU A 73 -1.94 -10.24 5.62
N SER A 74 -1.35 -10.70 4.52
CA SER A 74 -2.13 -11.25 3.39
C SER A 74 -2.76 -12.60 3.71
N GLN A 75 -2.20 -13.35 4.66
CA GLN A 75 -2.68 -14.66 5.08
C GLN A 75 -3.44 -14.54 6.40
N ILE A 76 -4.75 -14.75 6.37
CA ILE A 76 -5.58 -14.78 7.58
C ILE A 76 -5.62 -16.22 8.09
N PRO A 77 -5.25 -16.49 9.35
CA PRO A 77 -5.28 -17.84 9.89
C PRO A 77 -6.73 -18.32 10.08
N ASP A 78 -6.97 -19.60 9.86
CA ASP A 78 -8.31 -20.19 9.87
C ASP A 78 -8.91 -20.40 11.26
N ASN A 79 -8.09 -20.36 12.31
CA ASN A 79 -8.48 -20.63 13.70
C ASN A 79 -8.84 -19.36 14.48
N LEU A 80 -9.39 -18.36 13.80
CA LEU A 80 -9.63 -17.05 14.36
C LEU A 80 -11.06 -16.93 14.90
N ASP A 81 -11.22 -16.39 16.11
CA ASP A 81 -12.54 -16.11 16.68
C ASP A 81 -13.13 -14.83 16.08
N PHE A 82 -13.93 -14.97 15.02
CA PHE A 82 -14.58 -13.85 14.37
C PHE A 82 -15.58 -13.13 15.27
N GLU A 83 -16.25 -13.80 16.20
CA GLU A 83 -17.20 -13.13 17.09
C GLU A 83 -16.49 -12.12 18.00
N GLU A 84 -15.32 -12.50 18.54
CA GLU A 84 -14.50 -11.57 19.32
C GLU A 84 -14.07 -10.36 18.47
N ILE A 85 -13.67 -10.61 17.21
CA ILE A 85 -13.24 -9.56 16.28
C ILE A 85 -14.38 -8.59 15.96
N LEU A 86 -15.59 -9.11 15.74
CA LEU A 86 -16.79 -8.32 15.45
C LEU A 86 -17.22 -7.47 16.66
N VAL A 87 -17.16 -8.02 17.88
CA VAL A 87 -17.44 -7.27 19.12
C VAL A 87 -16.42 -6.14 19.30
N ARG A 88 -15.14 -6.43 19.06
CA ARG A 88 -14.07 -5.43 19.15
C ARG A 88 -14.18 -4.36 18.07
N ALA A 89 -14.54 -4.73 16.83
CA ALA A 89 -14.81 -3.79 15.74
C ALA A 89 -15.97 -2.83 16.09
N SER A 90 -17.07 -3.36 16.63
CA SER A 90 -18.20 -2.57 17.13
C SER A 90 -17.76 -1.57 18.21
N THR A 91 -16.88 -2.01 19.11
CA THR A 91 -16.32 -1.16 20.18
C THR A 91 -15.46 -0.04 19.61
N PHE A 92 -14.63 -0.34 18.62
CA PHE A 92 -13.83 0.67 17.92
C PHE A 92 -14.70 1.67 17.17
N HIS A 93 -15.77 1.23 16.50
CA HIS A 93 -16.70 2.12 15.83
C HIS A 93 -17.36 3.12 16.79
N LYS A 94 -17.78 2.64 17.97
CA LYS A 94 -18.36 3.49 19.03
C LYS A 94 -17.33 4.46 19.62
N LYS A 95 -16.11 3.99 19.87
CA LYS A 95 -15.03 4.80 20.49
C LYS A 95 -14.46 5.84 19.54
N TYR A 96 -14.34 5.50 18.26
CA TYR A 96 -13.72 6.33 17.22
C TYR A 96 -14.69 6.53 16.04
N PRO A 97 -15.79 7.29 16.21
CA PRO A 97 -16.75 7.52 15.13
C PRO A 97 -16.09 8.25 13.95
N PRO A 98 -16.51 7.98 12.70
CA PRO A 98 -15.88 8.54 11.49
C PRO A 98 -15.73 10.06 11.50
N LYS A 99 -16.75 10.77 11.98
CA LYS A 99 -16.73 12.25 12.08
C LYS A 99 -15.57 12.79 12.93
N LYS A 100 -15.15 12.06 13.99
CA LYS A 100 -14.00 12.44 14.81
C LYS A 100 -12.67 12.15 14.12
N LEU A 101 -12.62 11.16 13.23
CA LEU A 101 -11.41 10.75 12.53
C LEU A 101 -11.15 11.54 11.24
N GLU A 102 -12.20 12.03 10.58
CA GLU A 102 -12.09 12.82 9.34
C GLU A 102 -11.00 13.90 9.32
N PRO A 103 -10.89 14.81 10.31
CA PRO A 103 -9.85 15.84 10.28
C PRO A 103 -8.43 15.25 10.35
N LEU A 104 -8.24 14.16 11.10
CA LEU A 104 -6.96 13.47 11.20
C LEU A 104 -6.59 12.77 9.90
N VAL A 105 -7.57 12.13 9.24
CA VAL A 105 -7.40 11.49 7.94
C VAL A 105 -7.04 12.54 6.88
N LYS A 106 -7.78 13.64 6.80
CA LYS A 106 -7.50 14.76 5.87
C LYS A 106 -6.07 15.29 6.05
N LYS A 107 -5.64 15.49 7.29
CA LYS A 107 -4.27 15.95 7.62
C LYS A 107 -3.21 14.93 7.18
N ARG A 108 -3.47 13.62 7.33
CA ARG A 108 -2.53 12.57 6.94
C ARG A 108 -2.44 12.43 5.41
N VAL A 109 -3.57 12.43 4.74
CA VAL A 109 -3.68 12.39 3.28
C VAL A 109 -2.90 13.56 2.66
N GLN A 110 -3.08 14.78 3.17
CA GLN A 110 -2.33 15.95 2.69
C GLN A 110 -0.81 15.77 2.84
N LYS A 111 -0.33 15.20 3.94
CA LYS A 111 1.11 14.92 4.12
C LYS A 111 1.62 13.91 3.11
N GLU A 112 0.86 12.84 2.84
CA GLU A 112 1.26 11.81 1.88
C GLU A 112 1.26 12.33 0.45
N TYR A 113 0.29 13.16 0.05
CA TYR A 113 0.29 13.82 -1.27
C TYR A 113 1.50 14.74 -1.46
N VAL A 114 1.92 15.47 -0.42
CA VAL A 114 3.12 16.31 -0.49
C VAL A 114 4.38 15.46 -0.69
N VAL A 115 4.50 14.34 0.04
CA VAL A 115 5.64 13.41 -0.10
C VAL A 115 5.64 12.72 -1.46
N LEU A 116 4.49 12.19 -1.91
CA LEU A 116 4.36 11.56 -3.22
C LEU A 116 4.56 12.57 -4.35
N GLY A 117 4.05 13.79 -4.21
CA GLY A 117 4.24 14.87 -5.18
C GLY A 117 5.71 15.27 -5.32
N LEU A 118 6.44 15.40 -4.20
CA LEU A 118 7.87 15.64 -4.20
C LEU A 118 8.64 14.48 -4.83
N PHE A 119 8.29 13.24 -4.48
CA PHE A 119 8.90 12.05 -5.05
C PHE A 119 8.66 11.92 -6.57
N TYR A 120 7.44 12.20 -7.03
CA TYR A 120 7.10 12.24 -8.46
C TYR A 120 7.87 13.33 -9.19
N PHE A 121 8.00 14.52 -8.58
CA PHE A 121 8.80 15.61 -9.10
C PHE A 121 10.28 15.22 -9.24
N PHE A 122 10.89 14.64 -8.20
CA PHE A 122 12.27 14.17 -8.22
C PHE A 122 12.49 13.04 -9.23
N LYS A 123 11.57 12.07 -9.33
CA LYS A 123 11.66 10.97 -10.31
C LYS A 123 11.55 11.51 -11.74
N LYS A 124 10.67 12.48 -11.99
CA LYS A 124 10.55 13.14 -13.29
C LYS A 124 11.80 13.94 -13.63
N MET A 125 12.39 14.66 -12.67
CA MET A 125 13.65 15.38 -12.84
C MET A 125 14.82 14.44 -13.17
N LEU A 126 14.96 13.32 -12.46
CA LEU A 126 15.97 12.29 -12.74
C LEU A 126 15.82 11.66 -14.13
N CYS A 127 14.57 11.45 -14.59
CA CYS A 127 14.30 10.94 -15.93
C CYS A 127 14.76 11.93 -17.02
N VAL A 128 14.46 13.21 -16.84
CA VAL A 128 14.89 14.29 -17.75
C VAL A 128 16.42 14.38 -17.78
N ILE A 129 17.08 14.30 -16.63
CA ILE A 129 18.54 14.31 -16.54
C ILE A 129 19.12 13.11 -17.31
N LYS A 130 18.61 11.89 -17.10
CA LYS A 130 19.05 10.71 -17.86
C LYS A 130 18.87 10.90 -19.38
N GLN A 131 17.75 11.46 -19.81
CA GLN A 131 17.47 11.68 -21.23
C GLN A 131 18.46 12.68 -21.86
N VAL A 132 18.80 13.75 -21.14
CA VAL A 132 19.81 14.73 -21.57
C VAL A 132 21.20 14.11 -21.67
N PHE A 133 21.61 13.29 -20.69
CA PHE A 133 22.90 12.61 -20.73
C PHE A 133 22.99 11.59 -21.87
N THR A 134 21.94 10.81 -22.12
CA THR A 134 21.89 9.87 -23.24
C THR A 134 22.03 10.57 -24.58
N CYS A 135 21.31 11.69 -24.82
CA CYS A 135 21.44 12.48 -26.04
C CYS A 135 22.87 13.02 -26.24
N ARG A 136 23.55 13.42 -25.17
CA ARG A 136 24.93 13.91 -25.23
C ARG A 136 25.91 12.82 -25.69
N PHE A 137 25.74 11.58 -25.22
CA PHE A 137 26.56 10.45 -25.67
C PHE A 137 26.30 10.09 -27.14
N TYR A 138 25.04 10.08 -27.58
CA TYR A 138 24.72 9.85 -29.00
C TYR A 138 25.32 10.93 -29.91
N PHE A 139 25.26 12.19 -29.51
CA PHE A 139 25.85 13.29 -30.28
C PHE A 139 27.38 13.17 -30.40
N ILE A 140 28.09 12.84 -29.31
CA ILE A 140 29.53 12.62 -29.33
C ILE A 140 29.88 11.44 -30.24
N LEU A 141 29.15 10.32 -30.14
CA LEU A 141 29.40 9.14 -30.97
C LEU A 141 29.16 9.46 -32.46
N LEU A 142 28.06 10.14 -32.78
CA LEU A 142 27.75 10.52 -34.16
C LEU A 142 28.80 11.46 -34.74
N SER A 143 29.21 12.48 -33.99
CA SER A 143 30.24 13.43 -34.42
C SER A 143 31.59 12.73 -34.67
N SER A 144 31.97 11.77 -33.82
CA SER A 144 33.19 10.97 -34.01
C SER A 144 33.14 10.05 -35.24
N LEU A 145 31.97 9.46 -35.53
CA LEU A 145 31.75 8.60 -36.69
C LEU A 145 31.73 9.40 -38.00
N VAL A 146 31.08 10.57 -37.98
CA VAL A 146 31.06 11.50 -39.12
C VAL A 146 32.46 12.02 -39.40
N PHE A 147 33.21 12.43 -38.36
CA PHE A 147 34.59 12.90 -38.51
C PHE A 147 35.51 11.81 -39.06
N ARG A 148 35.42 10.57 -38.55
CA ARG A 148 36.19 9.43 -39.10
C ARG A 148 35.83 9.09 -40.54
N ARG A 149 34.56 9.22 -40.93
CA ARG A 149 34.13 8.99 -42.32
C ARG A 149 34.56 10.11 -43.26
N TYR A 150 34.55 11.35 -42.79
CA TYR A 150 35.04 12.50 -43.54
C TYR A 150 36.55 12.39 -43.77
N HIS A 151 37.34 12.11 -42.73
CA HIS A 151 38.79 11.94 -42.85
C HIS A 151 39.19 10.79 -43.80
N ARG A 152 38.36 9.75 -43.94
CA ARG A 152 38.64 8.61 -44.84
C ARG A 152 38.27 8.88 -46.31
N LYS A 153 37.60 10.00 -46.61
CA LYS A 153 37.11 10.34 -47.96
C LYS A 153 37.96 11.45 -48.63
N TYR A 154 38.83 12.12 -47.87
CA TYR A 154 39.67 13.24 -48.33
C TYR A 154 41.18 13.02 -48.07
N MET A 155 41.58 11.76 -47.88
CA MET A 155 42.94 11.21 -47.95
C MET A 155 42.90 10.08 -48.97
#